data_AF-A0A9D9Q5E0-F1
#
_entry.id   AF-A0A9D9Q5E0-F1
#
_cell.length_a   1.000
_cell.length_b   1.000
_cell.length_c   1.000
_cell.angle_alpha   90.00
_cell.angle_beta   90.00
_cell.angle_gamma   90.00
#
_symmetry.space_group_name_H-M   'P 1'
#
loop_
_entity.id
_entity.type
_entity.pdbx_description
1 polymer ?
#
loop_
_entity_poly.entity_id
_entity_poly.type
_entity_poly.pdbx_seq_one_letter_code
_entity_poly.pdbx_strand_id
1 'polypeptide(L)'
;ELCDKYGIYVCDEANIESHGMYYNLRKGGTLGNDLRFYNAHMARVKNMYWRNKNYTSIIYWSMGNEAGNGYNFYQTFLYLKDLDKVRPVQHERAILEWNTEIYCPQYPSAFKLAEWAAQETDRPYILSEYAHAMGNSTGNFKDLWDVIYAADNLQGGFIWDWVDQGILQKTADGREFWAYGGDFGVNAPSDGNFLCNGVVGPDRIPHPAMNEIKHIYQNLWIEPDGNGAYRAINRNFFTAIDHYNYEIVSIPRKYSKGAKSTIVLRGRADVDIPANDTLTIHLPQFKMQEGYDYYVNFSGEQSWNQYPLGDCAIAQVATTAKKAKVEFEVNAESGIIEKYKVNGVDYIADGFGLRPNYWRAPIDNDYGNGAPARWQAWKVYGKECKPAEVTDQMVGENRVVKVVYNLEDLGCSNVVTYTIEPSGILTVEAQMSEASFKEAPRYGVRWRMPQEFANVRFYGRGPWENYCDRKDGAQFAIYSCTVDDMYVPYVRPQENGHRVDTRWLEIKNAKGRGLVIHAVKTPFEFNALHNSVEDFDAEESTAPYQWNNFVENDHHDVGRARNVMKKQTHVSDISPRNFTEICIDSRMTGVGGDNSWGAETYDKYKVLTSQPQSLSFKIIPF
;
A
#
# COMPACT_ATOMS: atom_id res chain seq x y z
N GLU A 1 -27.57 13.68 -14.50
CA GLU A 1 -27.16 13.97 -15.90
C GLU A 1 -25.96 13.15 -16.37
N LEU A 2 -24.70 13.48 -16.01
CA LEU A 2 -23.54 12.70 -16.49
C LEU A 2 -23.60 11.23 -16.05
N CYS A 3 -24.00 10.96 -14.80
CA CYS A 3 -24.15 9.59 -14.30
C CYS A 3 -25.25 8.80 -15.04
N ASP A 4 -26.36 9.43 -15.44
CA ASP A 4 -27.38 8.79 -16.28
C ASP A 4 -26.83 8.46 -17.67
N LYS A 5 -26.06 9.38 -18.26
CA LYS A 5 -25.49 9.22 -19.59
C LYS A 5 -24.44 8.11 -19.65
N TYR A 6 -23.58 8.01 -18.63
CA TYR A 6 -22.44 7.09 -18.61
C TYR A 6 -22.70 5.81 -17.81
N GLY A 7 -23.82 5.70 -17.09
CA GLY A 7 -24.18 4.50 -16.34
C GLY A 7 -23.40 4.35 -15.03
N ILE A 8 -23.51 5.32 -14.12
CA ILE A 8 -22.92 5.26 -12.78
C ILE A 8 -24.04 5.33 -11.75
N TYR A 9 -24.09 4.37 -10.83
CA TYR A 9 -25.04 4.40 -9.71
C TYR A 9 -24.68 5.50 -8.71
N VAL A 10 -25.69 6.19 -8.20
CA VAL A 10 -25.55 7.35 -7.32
C VAL A 10 -26.39 7.14 -6.05
N CYS A 11 -25.73 7.27 -4.90
CA CYS A 11 -26.35 7.67 -3.65
C CYS A 11 -26.40 9.21 -3.64
N ASP A 12 -27.60 9.79 -3.65
CA ASP A 12 -27.73 11.26 -3.52
C ASP A 12 -28.00 11.61 -2.06
N GLU A 13 -27.17 12.48 -1.49
CA GLU A 13 -27.15 12.77 -0.06
C GLU A 13 -27.60 14.20 0.23
N ALA A 14 -28.47 14.34 1.23
CA ALA A 14 -28.89 15.66 1.67
C ALA A 14 -27.70 16.34 2.37
N ASN A 15 -27.45 17.60 2.03
CA ASN A 15 -26.43 18.42 2.68
C ASN A 15 -26.82 18.65 4.16
N ILE A 16 -26.58 17.70 5.04
CA ILE A 16 -26.85 17.75 6.48
C ILE A 16 -25.72 16.98 7.17
N GLU A 17 -24.85 17.74 7.81
CA GLU A 17 -23.81 17.20 8.68
C GLU A 17 -23.67 18.12 9.90
N SER A 18 -23.58 17.51 11.08
CA SER A 18 -23.39 18.26 12.33
C SER A 18 -22.47 17.51 13.29
N HIS A 19 -21.39 16.93 12.75
CA HIS A 19 -20.44 16.11 13.49
C HIS A 19 -19.98 16.77 14.79
N GLY A 20 -19.63 18.05 14.75
CA GLY A 20 -19.17 18.81 15.94
C GLY A 20 -20.16 18.89 17.11
N MET A 21 -21.44 18.53 16.90
CA MET A 21 -22.46 18.46 17.97
C MET A 21 -22.59 17.07 18.59
N TYR A 22 -21.91 16.06 18.05
CA TYR A 22 -22.00 14.65 18.43
C TYR A 22 -23.45 14.09 18.36
N TYR A 23 -23.64 12.88 18.90
CA TYR A 23 -24.79 12.02 18.54
C TYR A 23 -25.76 11.75 19.70
N ASN A 24 -25.66 12.49 20.81
CA ASN A 24 -26.46 12.23 22.00
C ASN A 24 -27.94 12.62 21.79
N LEU A 25 -28.87 11.68 21.95
CA LEU A 25 -30.32 11.91 21.77
C LEU A 25 -30.97 12.74 22.88
N ARG A 26 -30.28 13.07 23.98
CA ARG A 26 -30.82 13.95 25.02
C ARG A 26 -31.18 15.31 24.44
N LYS A 27 -32.16 15.98 25.04
CA LYS A 27 -32.59 17.33 24.64
C LYS A 27 -31.38 18.29 24.62
N GLY A 28 -31.10 18.86 23.45
CA GLY A 28 -29.96 19.76 23.23
C GLY A 28 -28.61 19.08 22.98
N GLY A 29 -28.58 17.75 22.83
CA GLY A 29 -27.40 17.00 22.38
C GLY A 29 -27.21 17.11 20.87
N THR A 30 -27.70 16.12 20.12
CA THR A 30 -27.61 16.10 18.67
C THR A 30 -28.68 16.98 18.00
N LEU A 31 -28.31 17.65 16.90
CA LEU A 31 -29.25 18.44 16.12
C LEU A 31 -30.26 17.57 15.37
N GLY A 32 -29.96 16.29 15.14
CA GLY A 32 -30.89 15.30 14.60
C GLY A 32 -32.14 15.07 15.46
N ASN A 33 -32.08 15.41 16.76
CA ASN A 33 -33.20 15.27 17.70
C ASN A 33 -33.71 16.62 18.27
N ASP A 34 -33.19 17.76 17.80
CA ASP A 34 -33.59 19.09 18.28
C ASP A 34 -34.65 19.72 17.37
N LEU A 35 -35.88 19.86 17.87
CA LEU A 35 -37.02 20.41 17.12
C LEU A 35 -36.80 21.82 16.57
N ARG A 36 -35.89 22.62 17.15
CA ARG A 36 -35.55 23.95 16.62
C ARG A 36 -34.95 23.86 15.21
N PHE A 37 -34.31 22.73 14.90
CA PHE A 37 -33.66 22.46 13.61
C PHE A 37 -34.53 21.64 12.66
N TYR A 38 -35.77 21.28 13.03
CA TYR A 38 -36.68 20.49 12.21
C TYR A 38 -36.85 21.08 10.79
N ASN A 39 -37.20 22.37 10.70
CA ASN A 39 -37.42 23.03 9.42
C ASN A 39 -36.15 23.05 8.55
N ALA A 40 -34.97 23.14 9.16
CA ALA A 40 -33.69 23.14 8.43
C ALA A 40 -33.39 21.76 7.83
N HIS A 41 -33.57 20.68 8.60
CA HIS A 41 -33.41 19.30 8.11
C HIS A 41 -34.40 19.03 6.97
N MET A 42 -35.68 19.33 7.21
CA MET A 42 -36.74 19.10 6.24
C MET A 42 -36.51 19.88 4.94
N ALA A 43 -36.06 21.14 5.01
CA ALA A 43 -35.76 21.94 3.82
C ALA A 43 -34.63 21.34 2.97
N ARG A 44 -33.54 20.88 3.59
CA ARG A 44 -32.39 20.29 2.90
C ARG A 44 -32.75 18.98 2.21
N VAL A 45 -33.51 18.09 2.88
CA VAL A 45 -34.02 16.84 2.30
C VAL A 45 -35.03 17.10 1.17
N LYS A 46 -35.96 18.05 1.36
CA LYS A 46 -36.92 18.45 0.31
C LYS A 46 -36.20 18.95 -0.94
N ASN A 47 -35.20 19.81 -0.77
CA ASN A 47 -34.47 20.41 -1.90
C ASN A 47 -33.69 19.36 -2.69
N MET A 48 -33.01 18.43 -2.01
CA MET A 48 -32.36 17.28 -2.66
C MET A 48 -33.36 16.49 -3.51
N TYR A 49 -34.43 15.99 -2.88
CA TYR A 49 -35.41 15.14 -3.54
C TYR A 49 -36.06 15.85 -4.74
N TRP A 50 -36.63 17.04 -4.55
CA TRP A 50 -37.41 17.69 -5.60
C TRP A 50 -36.56 18.08 -6.81
N ARG A 51 -35.28 18.43 -6.59
CA ARG A 51 -34.31 18.73 -7.66
C ARG A 51 -33.96 17.47 -8.46
N ASN A 52 -33.77 16.34 -7.79
CA ASN A 52 -33.06 15.19 -8.36
C ASN A 52 -33.91 13.93 -8.62
N LYS A 53 -35.15 13.85 -8.13
CA LYS A 53 -36.04 12.65 -8.20
C LYS A 53 -36.22 11.96 -9.55
N ASN A 54 -35.99 12.67 -10.66
CA ASN A 54 -36.19 12.15 -12.01
C ASN A 54 -34.94 11.48 -12.60
N TYR A 55 -33.78 11.55 -11.94
CA TYR A 55 -32.57 10.91 -12.42
C TYR A 55 -32.61 9.40 -12.13
N THR A 56 -32.35 8.61 -13.17
CA THR A 56 -32.34 7.14 -13.12
C THR A 56 -31.06 6.58 -12.50
N SER A 57 -29.95 7.34 -12.57
CA SER A 57 -28.70 7.00 -11.92
C SER A 57 -28.81 6.98 -10.40
N ILE A 58 -29.73 7.76 -9.83
CA ILE A 58 -29.95 7.79 -8.38
C ILE A 58 -30.74 6.55 -8.00
N ILE A 59 -30.10 5.66 -7.24
CA ILE A 59 -30.67 4.37 -6.87
C ILE A 59 -31.17 4.33 -5.42
N TYR A 60 -30.68 5.22 -4.55
CA TYR A 60 -31.21 5.43 -3.19
C TYR A 60 -30.84 6.82 -2.66
N TRP A 61 -31.51 7.22 -1.59
CA TRP A 61 -31.35 8.53 -0.93
C TRP A 61 -30.59 8.38 0.39
N SER A 62 -29.63 9.26 0.68
CA SER A 62 -29.05 9.42 2.01
C SER A 62 -29.59 10.68 2.70
N MET A 63 -29.99 10.55 3.97
CA MET A 63 -30.56 11.68 4.71
C MET A 63 -29.50 12.68 5.22
N GLY A 64 -28.22 12.33 5.15
CA GLY A 64 -27.09 13.14 5.59
C GLY A 64 -25.96 12.27 6.13
N ASN A 65 -24.91 12.90 6.65
CA ASN A 65 -23.73 12.25 7.20
C ASN A 65 -23.51 12.69 8.66
N GLU A 66 -23.07 11.77 9.53
CA GLU A 66 -22.57 12.06 10.88
C GLU A 66 -23.30 13.18 11.66
N ALA A 67 -24.63 13.21 11.57
CA ALA A 67 -25.48 14.28 12.14
C ALA A 67 -26.32 13.79 13.35
N GLY A 68 -25.94 12.64 13.92
CA GLY A 68 -26.74 11.88 14.88
C GLY A 68 -28.04 11.36 14.28
N ASN A 69 -28.98 10.97 15.14
CA ASN A 69 -30.32 10.50 14.75
C ASN A 69 -31.39 11.21 15.60
N GLY A 70 -32.66 10.91 15.37
CA GLY A 70 -33.77 11.36 16.22
C GLY A 70 -34.95 11.93 15.44
N TYR A 71 -35.79 12.70 16.12
CA TYR A 71 -37.08 13.17 15.59
C TYR A 71 -36.97 13.82 14.20
N ASN A 72 -35.96 14.66 13.97
CA ASN A 72 -35.84 15.34 12.67
C ASN A 72 -35.57 14.33 11.56
N PHE A 73 -34.70 13.35 11.79
CA PHE A 73 -34.41 12.28 10.83
C PHE A 73 -35.56 11.28 10.66
N TYR A 74 -36.31 10.99 11.72
CA TYR A 74 -37.52 10.19 11.64
C TYR A 74 -38.56 10.84 10.70
N GLN A 75 -38.75 12.15 10.83
CA GLN A 75 -39.70 12.87 9.99
C GLN A 75 -39.21 13.01 8.54
N THR A 76 -37.91 13.23 8.30
CA THR A 76 -37.38 13.28 6.92
C THR A 76 -37.44 11.92 6.24
N PHE A 77 -37.20 10.83 6.99
CA PHE A 77 -37.36 9.47 6.48
C PHE A 77 -38.81 9.23 6.04
N LEU A 78 -39.78 9.47 6.94
CA LEU A 78 -41.20 9.29 6.62
C LEU A 78 -41.63 10.16 5.43
N TYR A 79 -41.12 11.38 5.32
CA TYR A 79 -41.38 12.27 4.18
C TYR A 79 -40.85 11.70 2.86
N LEU A 80 -39.60 11.22 2.83
CA LEU A 80 -39.03 10.58 1.63
C LEU A 80 -39.81 9.31 1.26
N LYS A 81 -40.11 8.46 2.25
CA LYS A 81 -40.88 7.24 2.02
C LYS A 81 -42.31 7.52 1.59
N ASP A 82 -42.92 8.65 1.94
CA ASP A 82 -44.23 9.05 1.43
C ASP A 82 -44.20 9.34 -0.07
N LEU A 83 -43.15 10.01 -0.54
CA LEU A 83 -43.00 10.47 -1.92
C LEU A 83 -42.37 9.45 -2.88
N ASP A 84 -41.41 8.66 -2.41
CA ASP A 84 -40.65 7.70 -3.23
C ASP A 84 -40.78 6.29 -2.64
N LYS A 85 -41.59 5.47 -3.33
CA LYS A 85 -41.83 4.07 -2.98
C LYS A 85 -40.87 3.10 -3.65
N VAL A 86 -40.00 3.59 -4.54
CA VAL A 86 -39.13 2.74 -5.39
C VAL A 86 -37.70 2.74 -4.87
N ARG A 87 -37.19 3.90 -4.45
CA ARG A 87 -35.82 4.04 -3.96
C ARG A 87 -35.70 3.80 -2.45
N PRO A 88 -34.70 3.02 -1.99
CA PRO A 88 -34.36 2.93 -0.58
C PRO A 88 -33.92 4.28 0.00
N VAL A 89 -34.03 4.42 1.32
CA VAL A 89 -33.50 5.55 2.09
C VAL A 89 -32.52 5.04 3.14
N GLN A 90 -31.33 5.63 3.21
CA GLN A 90 -30.30 5.29 4.18
C GLN A 90 -29.94 6.46 5.11
N HIS A 91 -29.38 6.14 6.28
CA HIS A 91 -28.70 7.07 7.18
C HIS A 91 -27.78 6.32 8.13
N GLU A 92 -26.46 6.53 8.06
CA GLU A 92 -25.46 5.78 8.84
C GLU A 92 -25.77 5.80 10.34
N ARG A 93 -26.07 6.98 10.86
CA ARG A 93 -26.29 7.20 12.29
C ARG A 93 -27.59 6.59 12.83
N ALA A 94 -28.47 6.10 11.94
CA ALA A 94 -29.62 5.31 12.34
C ALA A 94 -29.24 3.87 12.72
N ILE A 95 -28.05 3.40 12.32
CA ILE A 95 -27.55 2.06 12.62
C ILE A 95 -28.59 1.01 12.15
N LEU A 96 -29.25 0.30 13.07
CA LEU A 96 -30.26 -0.72 12.78
C LEU A 96 -31.69 -0.25 13.10
N GLU A 97 -31.90 1.04 13.37
CA GLU A 97 -33.25 1.60 13.59
C GLU A 97 -34.12 1.52 12.31
N TRP A 98 -35.43 1.68 12.48
CA TRP A 98 -36.43 1.55 11.40
C TRP A 98 -36.35 2.65 10.34
N ASN A 99 -35.67 3.77 10.62
CA ASN A 99 -35.55 4.91 9.73
C ASN A 99 -34.34 4.83 8.78
N THR A 100 -33.92 3.60 8.43
CA THR A 100 -32.96 3.31 7.36
C THR A 100 -33.28 1.94 6.76
N GLU A 101 -33.30 1.82 5.43
CA GLU A 101 -33.58 0.59 4.70
C GLU A 101 -32.30 -0.15 4.27
N ILE A 102 -31.14 0.45 4.52
CA ILE A 102 -29.80 -0.11 4.28
C ILE A 102 -29.02 0.06 5.58
N TYR A 103 -28.35 -0.98 6.05
CA TYR A 103 -27.35 -0.80 7.10
C TYR A 103 -26.05 -0.34 6.44
N CYS A 104 -25.64 0.89 6.71
CA CYS A 104 -24.56 1.55 5.98
C CYS A 104 -23.43 2.03 6.88
N PRO A 105 -22.71 1.10 7.56
CA PRO A 105 -21.66 1.46 8.50
C PRO A 105 -20.45 2.09 7.79
N GLN A 106 -19.64 2.81 8.55
CA GLN A 106 -18.35 3.34 8.12
C GLN A 106 -17.20 2.52 8.70
N TYR A 107 -16.18 2.26 7.88
CA TYR A 107 -14.87 1.69 8.26
C TYR A 107 -14.86 0.34 9.00
N PRO A 108 -15.68 -0.67 8.62
CA PRO A 108 -15.52 -2.00 9.20
C PRO A 108 -14.26 -2.69 8.69
N SER A 109 -13.66 -3.51 9.54
CA SER A 109 -12.62 -4.46 9.13
C SER A 109 -13.21 -5.66 8.40
N ALA A 110 -12.40 -6.38 7.63
CA ALA A 110 -12.79 -7.66 7.02
C ALA A 110 -13.28 -8.68 8.07
N PHE A 111 -12.70 -8.66 9.28
CA PHE A 111 -13.17 -9.48 10.40
C PHE A 111 -14.58 -9.11 10.84
N LYS A 112 -14.89 -7.80 10.90
CA LYS A 112 -16.22 -7.32 11.26
C LYS A 112 -17.24 -7.63 10.17
N LEU A 113 -16.85 -7.51 8.91
CA LEU A 113 -17.67 -7.94 7.78
C LEU A 113 -17.98 -9.44 7.86
N ALA A 114 -17.00 -10.29 8.19
CA ALA A 114 -17.21 -11.72 8.32
C ALA A 114 -18.16 -12.07 9.49
N GLU A 115 -18.07 -11.33 10.60
CA GLU A 115 -19.02 -11.45 11.71
C GLU A 115 -20.45 -11.11 11.27
N TRP A 116 -20.61 -10.03 10.50
CA TRP A 116 -21.90 -9.56 9.98
C TRP A 116 -22.48 -10.44 8.87
N ALA A 117 -21.65 -11.01 8.01
CA ALA A 117 -22.05 -11.97 7.00
C ALA A 117 -22.77 -13.19 7.60
N ALA A 118 -22.40 -13.58 8.82
CA ALA A 118 -22.99 -14.72 9.52
C ALA A 118 -24.28 -14.38 10.30
N GLN A 119 -24.69 -13.11 10.35
CA GLN A 119 -25.86 -12.66 11.11
C GLN A 119 -27.10 -12.58 10.23
N GLU A 120 -28.25 -12.96 10.79
CA GLU A 120 -29.55 -12.68 10.15
C GLU A 120 -29.80 -11.17 10.12
N THR A 121 -30.24 -10.67 8.96
CA THR A 121 -30.57 -9.26 8.75
C THR A 121 -31.85 -9.14 7.92
N ASP A 122 -32.62 -8.08 8.17
CA ASP A 122 -33.80 -7.68 7.40
C ASP A 122 -33.47 -6.73 6.24
N ARG A 123 -32.20 -6.31 6.11
CA ARG A 123 -31.73 -5.32 5.13
C ARG A 123 -30.31 -5.63 4.62
N PRO A 124 -29.94 -5.15 3.41
CA PRO A 124 -28.59 -5.29 2.91
C PRO A 124 -27.61 -4.36 3.63
N TYR A 125 -26.33 -4.76 3.63
CA TYR A 125 -25.23 -4.00 4.20
C TYR A 125 -24.41 -3.39 3.06
N ILE A 126 -24.39 -2.07 3.00
CA ILE A 126 -23.64 -1.30 1.98
C ILE A 126 -22.84 -0.23 2.69
N LEU A 127 -21.52 -0.38 2.71
CA LEU A 127 -20.62 0.49 3.47
C LEU A 127 -20.71 1.91 2.93
N SER A 128 -21.14 2.87 3.75
CA SER A 128 -21.19 4.28 3.34
C SER A 128 -19.78 4.82 3.12
N GLU A 129 -18.82 4.34 3.93
CA GLU A 129 -17.39 4.62 3.79
C GLU A 129 -16.59 3.38 4.22
N TYR A 130 -15.54 3.02 3.49
CA TYR A 130 -14.58 1.99 3.89
C TYR A 130 -13.23 2.20 3.19
N ALA A 131 -12.21 1.42 3.58
CA ALA A 131 -10.89 1.41 2.95
C ALA A 131 -10.29 2.84 2.79
N HIS A 132 -10.14 3.55 3.91
CA HIS A 132 -9.67 4.92 3.96
C HIS A 132 -8.34 5.11 3.21
N ALA A 133 -8.32 5.86 2.12
CA ALA A 133 -7.23 5.92 1.14
C ALA A 133 -6.21 7.05 1.40
N MET A 134 -6.13 7.56 2.64
CA MET A 134 -5.20 8.61 3.04
C MET A 134 -3.73 8.27 2.81
N GLY A 135 -3.09 9.02 1.93
CA GLY A 135 -1.71 8.81 1.53
C GLY A 135 -1.49 7.43 0.91
N ASN A 136 -0.64 6.62 1.53
CA ASN A 136 -0.21 5.32 1.05
C ASN A 136 -0.94 4.28 1.88
N SER A 137 -2.13 3.92 1.42
CA SER A 137 -3.11 3.15 2.19
C SER A 137 -3.78 2.10 1.29
N THR A 138 -5.03 1.73 1.61
CA THR A 138 -5.83 0.75 0.87
C THR A 138 -5.15 -0.61 0.80
N GLY A 139 -4.40 -0.96 1.85
CA GLY A 139 -4.00 -2.32 2.14
C GLY A 139 -5.19 -3.16 2.57
N ASN A 140 -5.05 -4.48 2.52
CA ASN A 140 -6.07 -5.49 2.81
C ASN A 140 -7.35 -5.42 1.96
N PHE A 141 -7.38 -4.59 0.91
CA PHE A 141 -8.58 -4.39 0.08
C PHE A 141 -9.15 -5.69 -0.48
N LYS A 142 -8.26 -6.62 -0.86
CA LYS A 142 -8.64 -7.98 -1.26
C LYS A 142 -9.37 -8.73 -0.16
N ASP A 143 -8.95 -8.63 1.10
CA ASP A 143 -9.60 -9.33 2.22
C ASP A 143 -11.03 -8.85 2.45
N LEU A 144 -11.25 -7.55 2.35
CA LEU A 144 -12.58 -6.96 2.43
C LEU A 144 -13.49 -7.53 1.35
N TRP A 145 -13.02 -7.58 0.10
CA TRP A 145 -13.81 -8.06 -1.03
C TRP A 145 -13.97 -9.57 -1.11
N ASP A 146 -12.99 -10.34 -0.62
CA ASP A 146 -13.13 -11.78 -0.48
C ASP A 146 -14.30 -12.13 0.46
N VAL A 147 -14.49 -11.35 1.53
CA VAL A 147 -15.64 -11.49 2.44
C VAL A 147 -16.94 -10.99 1.80
N ILE A 148 -16.93 -9.81 1.16
CA ILE A 148 -18.11 -9.24 0.49
C ILE A 148 -18.64 -10.20 -0.57
N TYR A 149 -17.77 -10.73 -1.44
CA TYR A 149 -18.18 -11.65 -2.49
C TYR A 149 -18.65 -13.02 -2.00
N ALA A 150 -18.41 -13.35 -0.73
CA ALA A 150 -18.81 -14.62 -0.13
C ALA A 150 -20.18 -14.57 0.56
N ALA A 151 -20.83 -13.39 0.66
CA ALA A 151 -22.05 -13.21 1.44
C ALA A 151 -23.10 -12.34 0.73
N ASP A 152 -24.32 -12.87 0.56
CA ASP A 152 -25.40 -12.19 -0.17
C ASP A 152 -25.88 -10.89 0.49
N ASN A 153 -25.78 -10.80 1.83
CA ASN A 153 -26.19 -9.61 2.58
C ASN A 153 -25.16 -8.47 2.53
N LEU A 154 -23.92 -8.75 2.11
CA LEU A 154 -22.87 -7.74 1.95
C LEU A 154 -22.80 -7.31 0.48
N GLN A 155 -23.16 -6.07 0.18
CA GLN A 155 -23.30 -5.60 -1.21
C GLN A 155 -22.28 -4.51 -1.60
N GLY A 156 -21.09 -4.53 -0.96
CA GLY A 156 -20.00 -3.60 -1.25
C GLY A 156 -20.13 -2.28 -0.49
N GLY A 157 -19.63 -1.19 -1.09
CA GLY A 157 -19.69 0.15 -0.51
C GLY A 157 -18.79 1.17 -1.21
N PHE A 158 -18.56 2.32 -0.56
CA PHE A 158 -17.84 3.46 -1.13
C PHE A 158 -16.48 3.66 -0.46
N ILE A 159 -15.42 3.64 -1.27
CA ILE A 159 -14.06 3.94 -0.80
C ILE A 159 -14.02 5.41 -0.37
N TRP A 160 -13.39 5.69 0.77
CA TRP A 160 -13.13 7.07 1.20
C TRP A 160 -11.69 7.48 0.90
N ASP A 161 -11.41 8.37 -0.05
CA ASP A 161 -12.33 9.00 -1.00
C ASP A 161 -11.75 9.07 -2.43
N TRP A 162 -12.42 9.79 -3.33
CA TRP A 162 -12.00 9.87 -4.73
C TRP A 162 -10.71 10.68 -4.89
N VAL A 163 -10.63 11.90 -4.32
CA VAL A 163 -9.61 12.89 -4.69
C VAL A 163 -9.09 13.66 -3.47
N ASP A 164 -7.77 13.76 -3.38
CA ASP A 164 -7.12 14.63 -2.40
C ASP A 164 -7.57 16.09 -2.55
N GLN A 165 -7.95 16.71 -1.44
CA GLN A 165 -8.46 18.08 -1.43
C GLN A 165 -7.34 19.14 -1.27
N GLY A 166 -6.16 18.86 -1.81
CA GLY A 166 -5.00 19.77 -1.77
C GLY A 166 -5.13 20.95 -2.73
N ILE A 167 -4.67 22.13 -2.32
CA ILE A 167 -4.69 23.36 -3.14
C ILE A 167 -3.29 23.62 -3.69
N LEU A 168 -3.16 23.76 -5.02
CA LEU A 168 -1.87 24.10 -5.63
C LEU A 168 -1.36 25.45 -5.11
N GLN A 169 -0.16 25.47 -4.56
CA GLN A 169 0.56 26.65 -4.10
C GLN A 169 2.00 26.64 -4.60
N LYS A 170 2.71 27.76 -4.39
CA LYS A 170 4.13 27.88 -4.72
C LYS A 170 4.91 28.38 -3.52
N THR A 171 6.08 27.80 -3.32
CA THR A 171 7.09 28.32 -2.39
C THR A 171 7.63 29.67 -2.88
N ALA A 172 8.39 30.38 -2.03
CA ALA A 172 8.99 31.67 -2.39
C ALA A 172 9.96 31.59 -3.58
N ASP A 173 10.60 30.43 -3.78
CA ASP A 173 11.48 30.12 -4.92
C ASP A 173 10.74 29.51 -6.12
N GLY A 174 9.40 29.45 -6.08
CA GLY A 174 8.55 29.12 -7.22
C GLY A 174 8.25 27.65 -7.44
N ARG A 175 8.68 26.75 -6.54
CA ARG A 175 8.39 25.31 -6.60
C ARG A 175 6.94 25.06 -6.19
N GLU A 176 6.26 24.22 -6.94
CA GLU A 176 4.85 23.89 -6.71
C GLU A 176 4.70 22.83 -5.62
N PHE A 177 3.64 22.96 -4.82
CA PHE A 177 3.24 21.97 -3.83
C PHE A 177 1.73 21.99 -3.60
N TRP A 178 1.20 20.88 -3.07
CA TRP A 178 -0.19 20.76 -2.66
C TRP A 178 -0.33 21.20 -1.20
N ALA A 179 -0.88 22.39 -0.98
CA ALA A 179 -1.17 22.91 0.34
C ALA A 179 -2.40 22.22 0.95
N TYR A 180 -2.39 22.06 2.27
CA TYR A 180 -3.46 21.47 3.05
C TYR A 180 -3.63 22.24 4.38
N GLY A 181 -4.43 21.71 5.32
CA GLY A 181 -4.78 22.41 6.56
C GLY A 181 -3.54 22.85 7.33
N GLY A 182 -3.51 24.11 7.78
CA GLY A 182 -2.37 24.71 8.47
C GLY A 182 -1.46 25.58 7.58
N ASP A 183 -1.57 25.48 6.25
CA ASP A 183 -0.79 26.31 5.31
C ASP A 183 -1.41 27.70 5.07
N PHE A 184 -2.66 27.89 5.49
CA PHE A 184 -3.40 29.13 5.32
C PHE A 184 -3.81 29.73 6.67
N GLY A 185 -3.70 31.05 6.79
CA GLY A 185 -4.00 31.77 8.02
C GLY A 185 -2.87 31.69 9.05
N VAL A 186 -3.00 32.47 10.12
CA VAL A 186 -2.05 32.48 11.25
C VAL A 186 -2.79 31.90 12.45
N ASN A 187 -2.27 30.79 13.01
CA ASN A 187 -2.89 30.06 14.12
C ASN A 187 -4.36 29.67 13.85
N ALA A 188 -4.71 29.37 12.60
CA ALA A 188 -6.03 28.89 12.27
C ALA A 188 -6.24 27.46 12.82
N PRO A 189 -7.43 27.15 13.37
CA PRO A 189 -7.81 25.76 13.65
C PRO A 189 -7.64 24.89 12.40
N SER A 190 -7.06 23.70 12.56
CA SER A 190 -6.68 22.81 11.46
C SER A 190 -6.55 21.37 11.93
N ASP A 191 -6.94 20.45 11.03
CA ASP A 191 -6.73 19.00 11.12
C ASP A 191 -5.63 18.51 10.16
N GLY A 192 -4.77 19.42 9.71
CA GLY A 192 -3.60 19.08 8.90
C GLY A 192 -3.95 18.50 7.53
N ASN A 193 -3.33 17.38 7.17
CA ASN A 193 -3.54 16.70 5.89
C ASN A 193 -4.71 15.71 5.91
N PHE A 194 -5.59 15.70 6.92
CA PHE A 194 -6.73 14.80 7.03
C PHE A 194 -7.80 14.97 5.92
N LEU A 195 -7.59 15.91 5.01
CA LEU A 195 -8.36 16.13 3.78
C LEU A 195 -7.70 15.51 2.52
N CYS A 196 -6.55 14.83 2.67
CA CYS A 196 -5.81 14.18 1.60
C CYS A 196 -6.04 12.66 1.64
N ASN A 197 -7.25 12.26 1.29
CA ASN A 197 -7.76 10.89 1.42
C ASN A 197 -8.00 10.18 0.09
N GLY A 198 -7.54 10.76 -1.01
CA GLY A 198 -7.93 10.36 -2.35
C GLY A 198 -7.21 9.11 -2.85
N VAL A 199 -7.92 8.33 -3.65
CA VAL A 199 -7.31 7.34 -4.55
C VAL A 199 -6.65 8.00 -5.78
N VAL A 200 -6.88 9.30 -6.00
CA VAL A 200 -6.15 10.16 -6.93
C VAL A 200 -5.69 11.44 -6.23
N GLY A 201 -4.56 12.00 -6.67
CA GLY A 201 -4.08 13.30 -6.21
C GLY A 201 -4.94 14.46 -6.70
N PRO A 202 -4.68 15.71 -6.25
CA PRO A 202 -5.52 16.86 -6.62
C PRO A 202 -5.53 17.17 -8.13
N ASP A 203 -4.53 16.73 -8.88
CA ASP A 203 -4.42 16.81 -10.34
C ASP A 203 -5.06 15.63 -11.08
N ARG A 204 -5.73 14.71 -10.36
CA ARG A 204 -6.35 13.48 -10.85
C ARG A 204 -5.35 12.43 -11.34
N ILE A 205 -4.06 12.57 -11.01
CA ILE A 205 -3.10 11.49 -11.20
C ILE A 205 -3.41 10.37 -10.19
N PRO A 206 -3.62 9.12 -10.64
CA PRO A 206 -3.94 8.02 -9.73
C PRO A 206 -2.81 7.71 -8.77
N HIS A 207 -3.15 7.48 -7.50
CA HIS A 207 -2.24 6.85 -6.55
C HIS A 207 -2.06 5.36 -6.91
N PRO A 208 -0.95 4.73 -6.49
CA PRO A 208 -0.71 3.32 -6.78
C PRO A 208 -1.85 2.38 -6.34
N ALA A 209 -2.54 2.71 -5.25
CA ALA A 209 -3.72 2.00 -4.74
C ALA A 209 -4.84 1.81 -5.79
N MET A 210 -4.97 2.73 -6.76
CA MET A 210 -5.95 2.62 -7.84
C MET A 210 -5.78 1.33 -8.67
N ASN A 211 -4.55 0.83 -8.81
CA ASN A 211 -4.30 -0.42 -9.54
C ASN A 211 -4.84 -1.64 -8.79
N GLU A 212 -4.75 -1.63 -7.45
CA GLU A 212 -5.34 -2.67 -6.60
C GLU A 212 -6.86 -2.64 -6.71
N ILE A 213 -7.46 -1.46 -6.53
CA ILE A 213 -8.91 -1.26 -6.60
C ILE A 213 -9.45 -1.72 -7.95
N LYS A 214 -8.83 -1.29 -9.04
CA LYS A 214 -9.22 -1.68 -10.40
C LYS A 214 -9.20 -3.20 -10.59
N HIS A 215 -8.17 -3.87 -10.08
CA HIS A 215 -8.07 -5.32 -10.21
C HIS A 215 -9.13 -6.03 -9.37
N ILE A 216 -9.34 -5.61 -8.12
CA ILE A 216 -10.32 -6.25 -7.22
C ILE A 216 -11.77 -6.00 -7.68
N TYR A 217 -12.06 -4.85 -8.28
CA TYR A 217 -13.39 -4.48 -8.79
C TYR A 217 -13.75 -5.11 -10.14
N GLN A 218 -12.83 -5.83 -10.78
CA GLN A 218 -13.08 -6.34 -12.13
C GLN A 218 -14.21 -7.37 -12.17
N ASN A 219 -14.96 -7.37 -13.27
CA ASN A 219 -16.13 -8.24 -13.43
C ASN A 219 -15.81 -9.61 -14.03
N LEU A 220 -14.64 -9.78 -14.68
CA LEU A 220 -14.18 -11.08 -15.15
C LEU A 220 -13.05 -11.61 -14.27
N TRP A 221 -13.35 -12.63 -13.48
CA TRP A 221 -12.36 -13.41 -12.77
C TRP A 221 -12.14 -14.73 -13.49
N ILE A 222 -10.88 -15.12 -13.69
CA ILE A 222 -10.55 -16.44 -14.26
C ILE A 222 -9.52 -17.07 -13.34
N GLU A 223 -9.94 -17.94 -12.44
CA GLU A 223 -9.12 -18.45 -11.36
C GLU A 223 -8.88 -19.97 -11.45
N PRO A 224 -7.77 -20.51 -10.94
CA PRO A 224 -7.53 -21.95 -10.91
C PRO A 224 -8.63 -22.69 -10.13
N ASP A 225 -9.11 -23.83 -10.65
CA ASP A 225 -10.14 -24.65 -9.98
C ASP A 225 -9.57 -25.72 -9.03
N GLY A 226 -8.24 -25.85 -8.98
CA GLY A 226 -7.52 -26.86 -8.20
C GLY A 226 -7.35 -28.23 -8.87
N ASN A 227 -7.98 -28.47 -10.02
CA ASN A 227 -7.98 -29.75 -10.75
C ASN A 227 -7.29 -29.66 -12.13
N GLY A 228 -6.48 -28.61 -12.34
CA GLY A 228 -5.78 -28.37 -13.60
C GLY A 228 -6.62 -27.66 -14.67
N ALA A 229 -7.77 -27.12 -14.29
CA ALA A 229 -8.59 -26.23 -15.12
C ALA A 229 -8.70 -24.84 -14.46
N TYR A 230 -9.47 -23.96 -15.09
CA TYR A 230 -9.79 -22.63 -14.56
C TYR A 230 -11.29 -22.41 -14.57
N ARG A 231 -11.77 -21.62 -13.61
CA ARG A 231 -13.14 -21.16 -13.51
C ARG A 231 -13.20 -19.69 -13.92
N ALA A 232 -13.82 -19.41 -15.07
CA ALA A 232 -14.19 -18.06 -15.47
C ALA A 232 -15.51 -17.68 -14.78
N ILE A 233 -15.57 -16.49 -14.19
CA ILE A 233 -16.69 -15.97 -13.41
C ILE A 233 -17.05 -14.61 -13.99
N ASN A 234 -18.28 -14.47 -14.48
CA ASN A 234 -18.84 -13.21 -14.94
C ASN A 234 -19.66 -12.57 -13.82
N ARG A 235 -19.14 -11.50 -13.22
CA ARG A 235 -19.84 -10.72 -12.18
C ARG A 235 -20.66 -9.55 -12.73
N ASN A 236 -20.75 -9.38 -14.04
CA ASN A 236 -21.67 -8.39 -14.61
C ASN A 236 -23.12 -8.82 -14.32
N PHE A 237 -23.99 -7.85 -14.04
CA PHE A 237 -25.41 -8.10 -13.78
C PHE A 237 -26.27 -8.24 -15.04
N PHE A 238 -25.87 -7.61 -16.15
CA PHE A 238 -26.72 -7.47 -17.35
C PHE A 238 -26.01 -7.79 -18.66
N THR A 239 -24.72 -8.11 -18.61
CA THR A 239 -23.87 -8.27 -19.80
C THR A 239 -23.21 -9.63 -19.77
N ALA A 240 -23.39 -10.41 -20.83
CA ALA A 240 -22.63 -11.64 -21.04
C ALA A 240 -21.18 -11.32 -21.43
N ILE A 241 -20.27 -12.23 -21.10
CA ILE A 241 -18.89 -12.17 -21.60
C ILE A 241 -18.79 -13.14 -22.77
N ASP A 242 -18.45 -12.61 -23.94
CA ASP A 242 -18.41 -13.34 -25.20
C ASP A 242 -16.99 -13.78 -25.61
N HIS A 243 -15.96 -13.26 -24.93
CA HIS A 243 -14.58 -13.70 -25.13
C HIS A 243 -13.66 -13.35 -23.97
N TYR A 244 -12.52 -14.03 -23.91
CA TYR A 244 -11.33 -13.60 -23.18
C TYR A 244 -10.09 -13.91 -24.02
N ASN A 245 -9.01 -13.17 -23.76
CA ASN A 245 -7.69 -13.49 -24.30
C ASN A 245 -6.86 -14.18 -23.22
N TYR A 246 -5.96 -15.06 -23.64
CA TYR A 246 -4.97 -15.66 -22.77
C TYR A 246 -3.57 -15.55 -23.38
N GLU A 247 -2.57 -15.38 -22.53
CA GLU A 247 -1.16 -15.42 -22.87
C GLU A 247 -0.42 -16.31 -21.89
N ILE A 248 0.42 -17.21 -22.38
CA ILE A 248 1.41 -17.89 -21.56
C ILE A 248 2.72 -17.13 -21.70
N VAL A 249 3.20 -16.58 -20.59
CA VAL A 249 4.42 -15.81 -20.50
C VAL A 249 5.49 -16.67 -19.84
N SER A 250 6.65 -16.79 -20.49
CA SER A 250 7.85 -17.36 -19.91
C SER A 250 8.80 -16.26 -19.42
N ILE A 251 9.42 -16.50 -18.28
CA ILE A 251 10.38 -15.60 -17.66
C ILE A 251 11.62 -16.42 -17.26
N PRO A 252 12.83 -16.07 -17.72
CA PRO A 252 14.04 -16.76 -17.26
C PRO A 252 14.21 -16.59 -15.76
N ARG A 253 14.34 -17.71 -15.01
CA ARG A 253 14.56 -17.67 -13.55
C ARG A 253 15.89 -17.01 -13.21
N LYS A 254 16.92 -17.36 -13.99
CA LYS A 254 18.27 -16.80 -13.84
C LYS A 254 18.34 -15.45 -14.52
N TYR A 255 18.95 -14.49 -13.84
CA TYR A 255 19.36 -13.25 -14.47
C TYR A 255 20.26 -13.51 -15.68
N SER A 256 20.01 -12.79 -16.77
CA SER A 256 20.94 -12.63 -17.88
C SER A 256 20.77 -11.24 -18.50
N LYS A 257 21.86 -10.72 -19.08
CA LYS A 257 21.84 -9.42 -19.76
C LYS A 257 20.82 -9.48 -20.90
N GLY A 258 19.82 -8.60 -20.87
CA GLY A 258 18.74 -8.56 -21.86
C GLY A 258 17.60 -9.56 -21.64
N ALA A 259 17.57 -10.28 -20.50
CA ALA A 259 16.41 -11.11 -20.13
C ALA A 259 15.10 -10.31 -20.18
N LYS A 260 14.04 -10.92 -20.71
CA LYS A 260 12.72 -10.30 -20.83
C LYS A 260 11.62 -11.35 -20.64
N SER A 261 10.46 -10.89 -20.19
CA SER A 261 9.23 -11.67 -20.30
C SER A 261 8.93 -11.95 -21.77
N THR A 262 8.61 -13.21 -22.10
CA THR A 262 8.33 -13.62 -23.47
C THR A 262 6.98 -14.32 -23.55
N ILE A 263 6.08 -13.82 -24.39
CA ILE A 263 4.83 -14.52 -24.69
C ILE A 263 5.17 -15.72 -25.58
N VAL A 264 4.98 -16.92 -25.05
CA VAL A 264 5.25 -18.19 -25.77
C VAL A 264 4.01 -18.79 -26.41
N LEU A 265 2.83 -18.42 -25.91
CA LEU A 265 1.54 -18.78 -26.47
C LEU A 265 0.56 -17.64 -26.22
N ARG A 266 -0.32 -17.38 -27.18
CA ARG A 266 -1.45 -16.47 -26.99
C ARG A 266 -2.63 -16.92 -27.82
N GLY A 267 -3.82 -16.60 -27.36
CA GLY A 267 -5.04 -16.84 -28.09
C GLY A 267 -6.19 -16.00 -27.58
N ARG A 268 -7.27 -16.01 -28.36
CA ARG A 268 -8.59 -15.52 -27.98
C ARG A 268 -9.51 -16.72 -27.93
N ALA A 269 -10.27 -16.85 -26.86
CA ALA A 269 -11.31 -17.85 -26.73
C ALA A 269 -12.66 -17.14 -26.79
N ASP A 270 -13.46 -17.48 -27.80
CA ASP A 270 -14.87 -17.10 -27.85
C ASP A 270 -15.63 -17.98 -26.85
N VAL A 271 -16.45 -17.36 -26.02
CA VAL A 271 -17.25 -18.00 -24.98
C VAL A 271 -18.65 -17.37 -24.97
N ASP A 272 -19.56 -17.94 -24.19
CA ASP A 272 -20.80 -17.28 -23.81
C ASP A 272 -20.95 -17.53 -22.32
N ILE A 273 -20.52 -16.57 -21.50
CA ILE A 273 -20.67 -16.61 -20.05
C ILE A 273 -21.77 -15.62 -19.71
N PRO A 274 -23.01 -16.07 -19.47
CA PRO A 274 -24.10 -15.20 -19.06
C PRO A 274 -23.74 -14.34 -17.84
N ALA A 275 -24.48 -13.24 -17.67
CA ALA A 275 -24.37 -12.40 -16.48
C ALA A 275 -24.57 -13.24 -15.20
N ASN A 276 -23.73 -13.04 -14.19
CA ASN A 276 -23.70 -13.80 -12.93
C ASN A 276 -23.52 -15.32 -13.08
N ASP A 277 -22.85 -15.77 -14.14
CA ASP A 277 -22.60 -17.19 -14.39
C ASP A 277 -21.09 -17.52 -14.41
N THR A 278 -20.79 -18.82 -14.47
CA THR A 278 -19.43 -19.35 -14.51
C THR A 278 -19.23 -20.33 -15.65
N LEU A 279 -17.99 -20.44 -16.13
CA LEU A 279 -17.59 -21.41 -17.15
C LEU A 279 -16.25 -22.05 -16.77
N THR A 280 -16.20 -23.39 -16.77
CA THR A 280 -14.93 -24.11 -16.69
C THR A 280 -14.20 -24.03 -18.02
N ILE A 281 -12.94 -23.59 -17.98
CA ILE A 281 -12.07 -23.49 -19.15
C ILE A 281 -10.80 -24.32 -18.95
N HIS A 282 -10.26 -24.83 -20.05
CA HIS A 282 -9.01 -25.57 -20.05
C HIS A 282 -7.98 -24.83 -20.90
N LEU A 283 -6.75 -24.75 -20.40
CA LEU A 283 -5.65 -24.20 -21.19
C LEU A 283 -5.23 -25.17 -22.29
N PRO A 284 -4.83 -24.65 -23.46
CA PRO A 284 -4.18 -25.46 -24.48
C PRO A 284 -2.90 -26.10 -23.90
N GLN A 285 -2.61 -27.32 -24.34
CA GLN A 285 -1.36 -27.98 -23.98
C GLN A 285 -0.17 -27.18 -24.50
N PHE A 286 0.83 -26.97 -23.64
CA PHE A 286 2.09 -26.37 -24.01
C PHE A 286 3.23 -27.04 -23.26
N LYS A 287 4.45 -26.95 -23.80
CA LYS A 287 5.63 -27.56 -23.18
C LYS A 287 6.44 -26.50 -22.43
N MET A 288 6.55 -26.66 -21.12
CA MET A 288 7.45 -25.87 -20.27
C MET A 288 8.90 -26.30 -20.49
N GLN A 289 9.80 -25.32 -20.48
CA GLN A 289 11.24 -25.52 -20.51
C GLN A 289 11.83 -25.34 -19.11
N GLU A 290 12.86 -26.12 -18.79
CA GLU A 290 13.59 -25.96 -17.54
C GLU A 290 14.28 -24.59 -17.46
N GLY A 291 14.34 -24.01 -16.26
CA GLY A 291 15.01 -22.73 -16.01
C GLY A 291 14.15 -21.50 -16.28
N TYR A 292 12.87 -21.68 -16.62
CA TYR A 292 11.90 -20.61 -16.79
C TYR A 292 10.75 -20.75 -15.79
N ASP A 293 10.25 -19.61 -15.34
CA ASP A 293 8.94 -19.50 -14.70
C ASP A 293 7.92 -19.24 -15.78
N TYR A 294 6.74 -19.83 -15.61
CA TYR A 294 5.63 -19.67 -16.54
C TYR A 294 4.44 -19.09 -15.81
N TYR A 295 3.77 -18.14 -16.45
CA TYR A 295 2.54 -17.55 -15.97
C TYR A 295 1.50 -17.61 -17.08
N VAL A 296 0.27 -17.93 -16.73
CA VAL A 296 -0.88 -17.64 -17.59
C VAL A 296 -1.43 -16.28 -17.22
N ASN A 297 -1.59 -15.42 -18.22
CA ASN A 297 -2.28 -14.15 -18.13
C ASN A 297 -3.60 -14.28 -18.87
N PHE A 298 -4.72 -14.05 -18.19
CA PHE A 298 -6.02 -13.86 -18.83
C PHE A 298 -6.34 -12.37 -18.91
N SER A 299 -7.04 -11.95 -19.96
CA SER A 299 -7.53 -10.58 -20.08
C SER A 299 -8.89 -10.54 -20.78
N GLY A 300 -9.72 -9.60 -20.34
CA GLY A 300 -11.00 -9.27 -20.95
C GLY A 300 -11.19 -7.76 -20.96
N GLU A 301 -12.43 -7.30 -21.18
CA GLU A 301 -12.74 -5.89 -21.05
C GLU A 301 -12.47 -5.42 -19.60
N GLN A 302 -11.52 -4.50 -19.47
CA GLN A 302 -11.08 -3.88 -18.20
C GLN A 302 -10.62 -4.86 -17.08
N SER A 303 -10.42 -6.14 -17.40
CA SER A 303 -10.12 -7.20 -16.44
C SER A 303 -8.86 -7.95 -16.84
N TRP A 304 -8.07 -8.40 -15.86
CA TRP A 304 -6.97 -9.33 -16.09
C TRP A 304 -6.72 -10.21 -14.88
N ASN A 305 -6.17 -11.40 -15.11
CA ASN A 305 -5.77 -12.31 -14.04
C ASN A 305 -4.43 -12.96 -14.38
N GLN A 306 -3.57 -13.21 -13.40
CA GLN A 306 -2.29 -13.90 -13.63
C GLN A 306 -2.07 -14.99 -12.59
N TYR A 307 -1.72 -16.19 -13.05
CA TYR A 307 -1.38 -17.31 -12.17
C TYR A 307 -0.12 -18.04 -12.63
N PRO A 308 0.71 -18.53 -11.69
CA PRO A 308 1.85 -19.36 -12.03
C PRO A 308 1.40 -20.69 -12.66
N LEU A 309 2.20 -21.20 -13.58
CA LEU A 309 2.06 -22.53 -14.17
C LEU A 309 3.22 -23.41 -13.69
N GLY A 310 2.90 -24.45 -12.93
CA GLY A 310 3.90 -25.29 -12.27
C GLY A 310 4.67 -24.56 -11.17
N ASP A 311 5.86 -25.06 -10.85
CA ASP A 311 6.67 -24.50 -9.77
C ASP A 311 7.47 -23.27 -10.25
N CYS A 312 7.15 -22.09 -9.72
CA CYS A 312 7.97 -20.89 -9.90
C CYS A 312 9.00 -20.76 -8.77
N ALA A 313 10.19 -21.34 -8.98
CA ALA A 313 11.23 -21.47 -7.96
C ALA A 313 12.37 -20.45 -8.10
N ILE A 314 13.00 -20.10 -6.98
CA ILE A 314 14.21 -19.27 -6.98
C ILE A 314 15.35 -20.00 -7.70
N ALA A 315 15.95 -19.35 -8.71
CA ALA A 315 17.11 -19.91 -9.38
C ALA A 315 18.33 -19.91 -8.45
N GLN A 316 19.05 -21.03 -8.45
CA GLN A 316 20.38 -21.05 -7.85
C GLN A 316 21.37 -20.25 -8.69
N VAL A 317 22.05 -19.31 -8.03
CA VAL A 317 23.17 -18.57 -8.60
C VAL A 317 24.46 -19.32 -8.27
N ALA A 318 25.06 -19.90 -9.31
CA ALA A 318 26.36 -20.55 -9.21
C ALA A 318 27.46 -19.54 -8.86
N THR A 319 28.44 -19.97 -8.07
CA THR A 319 29.67 -19.22 -7.84
C THR A 319 30.46 -19.16 -9.15
N THR A 320 31.12 -18.03 -9.41
CA THR A 320 31.94 -17.85 -10.63
C THR A 320 33.41 -18.02 -10.33
N ALA A 321 34.13 -18.82 -11.10
CA ALA A 321 35.57 -19.06 -10.92
C ALA A 321 36.50 -17.89 -11.35
N LYS A 322 35.95 -16.79 -11.89
CA LYS A 322 36.75 -15.64 -12.31
C LYS A 322 37.16 -14.84 -11.07
N LYS A 323 38.46 -14.62 -10.88
CA LYS A 323 38.99 -13.72 -9.84
C LYS A 323 38.78 -12.25 -10.27
N ALA A 324 38.41 -11.41 -9.32
CA ALA A 324 38.29 -9.96 -9.49
C ALA A 324 39.22 -9.24 -8.51
N LYS A 325 39.56 -7.99 -8.80
CA LYS A 325 40.18 -7.11 -7.81
C LYS A 325 39.09 -6.58 -6.88
N VAL A 326 39.08 -7.04 -5.64
CA VAL A 326 38.09 -6.66 -4.61
C VAL A 326 38.76 -5.83 -3.53
N GLU A 327 38.20 -4.67 -3.23
CA GLU A 327 38.51 -3.86 -2.04
C GLU A 327 37.24 -3.82 -1.19
N PHE A 328 37.32 -4.34 0.04
CA PHE A 328 36.19 -4.48 0.97
C PHE A 328 36.63 -4.03 2.35
N GLU A 329 35.94 -3.07 2.95
CA GLU A 329 36.31 -2.49 4.25
C GLU A 329 35.08 -2.49 5.16
N VAL A 330 35.25 -3.04 6.37
CA VAL A 330 34.25 -3.04 7.44
C VAL A 330 34.77 -2.15 8.57
N ASN A 331 33.90 -1.29 9.07
CA ASN A 331 34.17 -0.50 10.26
C ASN A 331 33.92 -1.37 11.49
N ALA A 332 34.94 -1.60 12.32
CA ALA A 332 34.84 -2.47 13.49
C ALA A 332 33.96 -1.88 14.61
N GLU A 333 33.80 -0.56 14.68
CA GLU A 333 32.99 0.13 15.70
C GLU A 333 31.50 0.15 15.37
N SER A 334 31.14 0.12 14.08
CA SER A 334 29.74 0.17 13.61
C SER A 334 29.27 -1.11 12.91
N GLY A 335 30.20 -1.98 12.51
CA GLY A 335 29.92 -3.16 11.70
C GLY A 335 29.45 -2.84 10.27
N ILE A 336 29.49 -1.57 9.88
CA ILE A 336 29.06 -1.08 8.57
C ILE A 336 30.13 -1.44 7.53
N ILE A 337 29.69 -1.90 6.35
CA ILE A 337 30.58 -2.11 5.21
C ILE A 337 30.73 -0.78 4.46
N GLU A 338 31.79 -0.04 4.76
CA GLU A 338 32.02 1.30 4.22
C GLU A 338 32.59 1.30 2.81
N LYS A 339 33.10 0.16 2.33
CA LYS A 339 33.64 0.03 0.97
C LYS A 339 33.34 -1.33 0.38
N TYR A 340 32.86 -1.32 -0.86
CA TYR A 340 32.72 -2.50 -1.70
C TYR A 340 33.01 -2.12 -3.14
N LYS A 341 34.27 -2.32 -3.53
CA LYS A 341 34.80 -1.93 -4.83
C LYS A 341 35.32 -3.13 -5.58
N VAL A 342 34.79 -3.34 -6.79
CA VAL A 342 35.13 -4.50 -7.62
C VAL A 342 35.59 -4.03 -9.00
N ASN A 343 36.80 -4.45 -9.38
CA ASN A 343 37.44 -4.09 -10.65
C ASN A 343 37.44 -2.57 -10.90
N GLY A 344 37.73 -1.79 -9.85
CA GLY A 344 37.86 -0.33 -9.92
C GLY A 344 36.55 0.44 -9.77
N VAL A 345 35.39 -0.21 -9.76
CA VAL A 345 34.08 0.44 -9.56
C VAL A 345 33.67 0.31 -8.10
N ASP A 346 33.45 1.44 -7.44
CA ASP A 346 32.95 1.49 -6.07
C ASP A 346 31.43 1.57 -6.07
N TYR A 347 30.80 0.72 -5.26
CA TYR A 347 29.34 0.64 -5.18
C TYR A 347 28.79 1.26 -3.89
N ILE A 348 29.66 1.83 -3.05
CA ILE A 348 29.25 2.57 -1.85
C ILE A 348 29.46 4.08 -2.07
N ALA A 349 28.44 4.87 -1.75
CA ALA A 349 28.48 6.34 -1.76
C ALA A 349 28.48 6.91 -0.34
N ASP A 350 29.12 8.08 -0.22
CA ASP A 350 29.08 8.98 0.93
C ASP A 350 29.44 8.32 2.29
N GLY A 351 30.21 7.23 2.27
CA GLY A 351 30.60 6.47 3.47
C GLY A 351 29.42 5.85 4.22
N PHE A 352 28.21 5.85 3.65
CA PHE A 352 27.02 5.32 4.32
C PHE A 352 27.07 3.79 4.45
N GLY A 353 27.66 3.11 3.47
CA GLY A 353 27.93 1.67 3.56
C GLY A 353 26.70 0.77 3.64
N LEU A 354 26.94 -0.53 3.62
CA LEU A 354 25.92 -1.57 3.81
C LEU A 354 25.69 -1.83 5.31
N ARG A 355 24.44 -1.72 5.73
CA ARG A 355 24.03 -1.79 7.15
C ARG A 355 22.62 -2.38 7.31
N PRO A 356 22.25 -2.88 8.52
CA PRO A 356 20.87 -3.29 8.80
C PRO A 356 19.86 -2.15 8.60
N ASN A 357 18.62 -2.53 8.31
CA ASN A 357 17.50 -1.62 8.23
C ASN A 357 16.28 -2.20 8.95
N TYR A 358 15.76 -1.46 9.94
CA TYR A 358 14.57 -1.84 10.70
C TYR A 358 13.48 -0.76 10.62
N TRP A 359 13.70 0.32 9.86
CA TRP A 359 12.84 1.49 9.86
C TRP A 359 12.32 1.84 8.48
N ARG A 360 11.04 2.24 8.43
CA ARG A 360 10.45 2.95 7.29
C ARG A 360 9.96 4.31 7.77
N ALA A 361 9.93 5.28 6.88
CA ALA A 361 9.27 6.55 7.17
C ALA A 361 7.76 6.31 7.42
N PRO A 362 7.18 6.78 8.54
CA PRO A 362 5.78 6.48 8.82
C PRO A 362 4.82 7.07 7.79
N ILE A 363 3.86 6.25 7.35
CA ILE A 363 2.73 6.67 6.52
C ILE A 363 1.60 7.24 7.38
N ASP A 364 0.58 7.86 6.78
CA ASP A 364 -0.55 8.43 7.55
C ASP A 364 -1.25 7.41 8.46
N ASN A 365 -1.45 6.16 7.99
CA ASN A 365 -2.01 5.08 8.81
C ASN A 365 -1.12 4.72 10.01
N ASP A 366 0.21 4.75 9.85
CA ASP A 366 1.16 4.48 10.94
C ASP A 366 1.01 5.55 12.05
N TYR A 367 0.89 6.83 11.67
CA TYR A 367 0.58 7.90 12.63
C TYR A 367 -0.78 7.69 13.28
N GLY A 368 -1.80 7.31 12.50
CA GLY A 368 -3.15 7.06 12.96
C GLY A 368 -3.26 6.02 14.08
N ASN A 369 -2.42 4.99 14.05
CA ASN A 369 -2.39 3.93 15.07
C ASN A 369 -1.22 4.06 16.09
N GLY A 370 -0.51 5.19 16.07
CA GLY A 370 0.59 5.46 17.01
C GLY A 370 1.83 4.59 16.79
N ALA A 371 2.02 4.03 15.60
CA ALA A 371 3.18 3.20 15.25
C ALA A 371 4.53 3.87 15.53
N PRO A 372 4.76 5.16 15.25
CA PRO A 372 6.07 5.78 15.44
C PRO A 372 6.59 5.65 16.89
N ALA A 373 5.70 5.78 17.88
CA ALA A 373 6.08 5.57 19.27
C ALA A 373 6.33 4.09 19.58
N ARG A 374 5.46 3.19 19.06
CA ARG A 374 5.61 1.74 19.24
C ARG A 374 6.89 1.20 18.59
N TRP A 375 7.37 1.86 17.53
CA TRP A 375 8.51 1.40 16.73
C TRP A 375 9.81 2.18 16.98
N GLN A 376 9.83 3.13 17.91
CA GLN A 376 10.98 4.05 18.08
C GLN A 376 12.30 3.31 18.35
N ALA A 377 12.29 2.22 19.11
CA ALA A 377 13.50 1.44 19.37
C ALA A 377 14.10 0.86 18.08
N TRP A 378 13.27 0.38 17.15
CA TRP A 378 13.73 -0.12 15.84
C TRP A 378 14.44 0.98 15.04
N LYS A 379 13.89 2.20 15.05
CA LYS A 379 14.51 3.37 14.43
C LYS A 379 15.89 3.66 15.00
N VAL A 380 15.99 3.75 16.33
CA VAL A 380 17.24 4.08 17.03
C VAL A 380 18.32 3.05 16.71
N TYR A 381 18.03 1.76 16.85
CA TYR A 381 19.01 0.71 16.56
C TYR A 381 19.44 0.67 15.09
N GLY A 382 18.51 0.90 14.16
CA GLY A 382 18.82 0.99 12.73
C GLY A 382 19.72 2.17 12.39
N LYS A 383 19.55 3.31 13.09
CA LYS A 383 20.35 4.52 12.88
C LYS A 383 21.74 4.41 13.50
N GLU A 384 21.83 3.91 14.73
CA GLU A 384 23.09 3.87 15.47
C GLU A 384 24.05 2.79 14.99
N CYS A 385 23.54 1.63 14.55
CA CYS A 385 24.35 0.50 14.05
C CYS A 385 25.55 0.18 14.97
N LYS A 386 25.29 -0.20 16.23
CA LYS A 386 26.35 -0.57 17.19
C LYS A 386 26.45 -2.10 17.32
N PRO A 387 27.51 -2.73 16.79
CA PRO A 387 27.70 -4.16 16.91
C PRO A 387 28.21 -4.51 18.31
N ALA A 388 27.78 -5.66 18.83
CA ALA A 388 28.40 -6.31 19.97
C ALA A 388 29.69 -7.05 19.58
N GLU A 389 29.74 -7.57 18.34
CA GLU A 389 30.88 -8.33 17.83
C GLU A 389 31.02 -8.12 16.31
N VAL A 390 32.27 -7.95 15.85
CA VAL A 390 32.65 -8.00 14.44
C VAL A 390 33.78 -9.01 14.31
N THR A 391 33.58 -10.03 13.48
CA THR A 391 34.62 -11.00 13.11
C THR A 391 34.89 -10.91 11.62
N ASP A 392 36.15 -11.00 11.24
CA ASP A 392 36.61 -10.94 9.86
C ASP A 392 37.70 -11.99 9.66
N GLN A 393 37.39 -13.01 8.87
CA GLN A 393 38.26 -14.16 8.70
C GLN A 393 38.20 -14.73 7.29
N MET A 394 39.25 -15.45 6.90
CA MET A 394 39.25 -16.25 5.68
C MET A 394 38.69 -17.65 5.98
N VAL A 395 37.69 -18.08 5.20
CA VAL A 395 37.13 -19.42 5.22
C VAL A 395 37.31 -20.02 3.83
N GLY A 396 38.33 -20.87 3.66
CA GLY A 396 38.79 -21.29 2.33
C GLY A 396 39.33 -20.10 1.54
N GLU A 397 38.82 -19.88 0.32
CA GLU A 397 39.18 -18.71 -0.50
C GLU A 397 38.27 -17.49 -0.26
N ASN A 398 37.20 -17.64 0.53
CA ASN A 398 36.24 -16.57 0.78
C ASN A 398 36.64 -15.75 2.02
N ARG A 399 36.44 -14.44 1.97
CA ARG A 399 36.46 -13.60 3.17
C ARG A 399 35.06 -13.60 3.79
N VAL A 400 34.96 -13.89 5.07
CA VAL A 400 33.69 -13.95 5.81
C VAL A 400 33.75 -12.93 6.93
N VAL A 401 32.88 -11.92 6.84
CA VAL A 401 32.68 -10.91 7.87
C VAL A 401 31.33 -11.17 8.54
N LYS A 402 31.34 -11.47 9.84
CA LYS A 402 30.12 -11.65 10.63
C LYS A 402 30.01 -10.54 11.66
N VAL A 403 28.88 -9.88 11.65
CA VAL A 403 28.53 -8.76 12.54
C VAL A 403 27.34 -9.17 13.40
N VAL A 404 27.48 -9.04 14.72
CA VAL A 404 26.42 -9.33 15.68
C VAL A 404 25.94 -8.02 16.28
N TYR A 405 24.69 -7.66 16.05
CA TYR A 405 24.02 -6.53 16.68
C TYR A 405 23.17 -7.03 17.85
N ASN A 406 23.47 -6.58 19.06
CA ASN A 406 22.62 -6.83 20.22
C ASN A 406 21.60 -5.69 20.34
N LEU A 407 20.31 -6.02 20.23
CA LEU A 407 19.20 -5.07 20.25
C LEU A 407 18.52 -5.17 21.62
N GLU A 408 19.24 -4.74 22.66
CA GLU A 408 18.91 -5.00 24.07
C GLU A 408 17.50 -4.53 24.46
N ASP A 409 17.10 -3.30 24.10
CA ASP A 409 15.76 -2.78 24.44
C ASP A 409 14.66 -3.57 23.71
N LEU A 410 15.00 -4.18 22.57
CA LEU A 410 14.10 -5.03 21.79
C LEU A 410 14.13 -6.49 22.24
N GLY A 411 15.05 -6.86 23.14
CA GLY A 411 15.24 -8.22 23.63
C GLY A 411 15.61 -9.23 22.55
N CYS A 412 16.33 -8.81 21.50
CA CYS A 412 16.75 -9.69 20.41
C CYS A 412 18.19 -9.41 19.95
N SER A 413 18.69 -10.27 19.06
CA SER A 413 19.95 -10.06 18.35
C SER A 413 19.72 -10.19 16.84
N ASN A 414 20.47 -9.44 16.05
CA ASN A 414 20.54 -9.59 14.61
C ASN A 414 21.98 -9.92 14.19
N VAL A 415 22.16 -11.04 13.53
CA VAL A 415 23.46 -11.48 13.00
C VAL A 415 23.45 -11.28 11.49
N VAL A 416 24.37 -10.47 10.98
CA VAL A 416 24.57 -10.26 9.55
C VAL A 416 25.92 -10.83 9.13
N THR A 417 25.90 -11.76 8.18
CA THR A 417 27.08 -12.41 7.63
C THR A 417 27.26 -12.01 6.17
N TYR A 418 28.45 -11.49 5.87
CA TYR A 418 28.90 -11.11 4.54
C TYR A 418 29.96 -12.10 4.09
N THR A 419 29.66 -12.89 3.05
CA THR A 419 30.61 -13.83 2.44
C THR A 419 31.04 -13.29 1.09
N ILE A 420 32.30 -12.87 0.98
CA ILE A 420 32.90 -12.30 -0.22
C ILE A 420 33.72 -13.39 -0.93
N GLU A 421 33.28 -13.73 -2.13
CA GLU A 421 34.00 -14.66 -3.01
C GLU A 421 35.18 -13.97 -3.72
N PRO A 422 36.23 -14.70 -4.15
CA PRO A 422 37.30 -14.15 -4.99
C PRO A 422 36.83 -13.48 -6.29
N SER A 423 35.60 -13.80 -6.72
CA SER A 423 34.94 -13.20 -7.87
C SER A 423 34.37 -11.81 -7.63
N GLY A 424 34.33 -11.38 -6.37
CA GLY A 424 33.65 -10.17 -5.94
C GLY A 424 32.17 -10.36 -5.68
N ILE A 425 31.59 -11.55 -5.90
CA ILE A 425 30.22 -11.84 -5.46
C ILE A 425 30.17 -11.76 -3.93
N LEU A 426 29.20 -11.01 -3.43
CA LEU A 426 28.94 -10.84 -2.00
C LEU A 426 27.62 -11.52 -1.64
N THR A 427 27.67 -12.55 -0.82
CA THR A 427 26.47 -13.15 -0.22
C THR A 427 26.18 -12.45 1.11
N VAL A 428 24.94 -12.00 1.29
CA VAL A 428 24.47 -11.33 2.52
C VAL A 428 23.41 -12.22 3.16
N GLU A 429 23.63 -12.59 4.41
CA GLU A 429 22.71 -13.39 5.22
C GLU A 429 22.46 -12.69 6.54
N ALA A 430 21.22 -12.26 6.78
CA ALA A 430 20.81 -11.67 8.04
C ALA A 430 19.82 -12.60 8.76
N GLN A 431 20.02 -12.78 10.07
CA GLN A 431 19.17 -13.58 10.92
C GLN A 431 18.90 -12.85 12.23
N MET A 432 17.64 -12.59 12.53
CA MET A 432 17.20 -11.97 13.77
C MET A 432 16.49 -13.00 14.63
N SER A 433 16.86 -13.05 15.91
CA SER A 433 16.15 -13.86 16.90
C SER A 433 14.75 -13.30 17.16
N GLU A 434 13.93 -14.06 17.87
CA GLU A 434 12.68 -13.53 18.44
C GLU A 434 12.99 -12.28 19.30
N ALA A 435 12.10 -11.30 19.24
CA ALA A 435 12.14 -10.06 19.98
C ALA A 435 11.00 -9.98 20.99
N SER A 436 11.18 -9.14 22.01
CA SER A 436 10.16 -8.86 23.02
C SER A 436 9.03 -7.97 22.49
N PHE A 437 9.28 -7.26 21.38
CA PHE A 437 8.28 -6.46 20.69
C PHE A 437 7.46 -7.35 19.73
N LYS A 438 6.19 -7.01 19.52
CA LYS A 438 5.28 -7.79 18.67
C LYS A 438 5.63 -7.67 17.19
N GLU A 439 6.06 -6.49 16.77
CA GLU A 439 6.21 -6.15 15.35
C GLU A 439 7.35 -5.16 15.11
N ALA A 440 7.83 -5.15 13.87
CA ALA A 440 8.77 -4.16 13.33
C ALA A 440 8.18 -3.48 12.08
N PRO A 441 8.61 -2.25 11.76
CA PRO A 441 8.24 -1.59 10.52
C PRO A 441 8.71 -2.36 9.28
N ARG A 442 9.97 -2.84 9.32
CA ARG A 442 10.59 -3.68 8.28
C ARG A 442 11.72 -4.51 8.87
N TYR A 443 12.18 -5.52 8.13
CA TYR A 443 13.44 -6.22 8.42
C TYR A 443 14.24 -6.42 7.14
N GLY A 444 15.41 -5.78 7.07
CA GLY A 444 16.25 -5.78 5.88
C GLY A 444 17.63 -5.19 6.08
N VAL A 445 18.24 -4.79 4.96
CA VAL A 445 19.50 -4.04 4.90
C VAL A 445 19.37 -2.89 3.89
N ARG A 446 20.21 -1.86 4.04
CA ARG A 446 20.27 -0.72 3.12
C ARG A 446 21.69 -0.25 2.88
N TRP A 447 21.91 0.37 1.72
CA TRP A 447 23.15 1.07 1.39
C TRP A 447 22.88 2.15 0.35
N ARG A 448 23.88 3.01 0.13
CA ARG A 448 23.85 4.04 -0.91
C ARG A 448 24.87 3.73 -1.99
N MET A 449 24.44 3.81 -3.23
CA MET A 449 25.28 3.77 -4.42
C MET A 449 25.45 5.20 -4.95
N PRO A 450 26.52 5.50 -5.72
CA PRO A 450 26.63 6.77 -6.43
C PRO A 450 25.39 7.05 -7.30
N GLN A 451 24.95 8.31 -7.38
CA GLN A 451 23.70 8.67 -8.08
C GLN A 451 23.62 8.17 -9.54
N GLU A 452 24.77 8.01 -10.20
CA GLU A 452 24.81 7.52 -11.60
C GLU A 452 24.24 6.11 -11.78
N PHE A 453 24.12 5.32 -10.70
CA PHE A 453 23.44 4.02 -10.70
C PHE A 453 21.92 4.24 -10.57
N ALA A 454 21.30 4.62 -11.68
CA ALA A 454 19.89 5.01 -11.73
C ALA A 454 19.01 4.15 -12.65
N ASN A 455 19.57 3.21 -13.43
CA ASN A 455 18.78 2.36 -14.32
C ASN A 455 18.45 1.05 -13.61
N VAL A 456 17.16 0.75 -13.48
CA VAL A 456 16.63 -0.38 -12.72
C VAL A 456 15.96 -1.38 -13.65
N ARG A 457 16.24 -2.67 -13.46
CA ARG A 457 15.46 -3.78 -14.02
C ARG A 457 15.21 -4.80 -12.93
N PHE A 458 14.02 -5.36 -12.83
CA PHE A 458 13.75 -6.37 -11.81
C PHE A 458 12.75 -7.41 -12.30
N TYR A 459 12.88 -8.63 -11.76
CA TYR A 459 11.87 -9.68 -11.89
C TYR A 459 11.10 -9.79 -10.57
N GLY A 460 9.84 -9.41 -10.56
CA GLY A 460 8.98 -9.38 -9.38
C GLY A 460 7.61 -8.80 -9.72
N ARG A 461 6.85 -8.34 -8.71
CA ARG A 461 5.56 -7.67 -8.92
C ARG A 461 5.72 -6.20 -9.29
N GLY A 462 4.98 -5.74 -10.30
CA GLY A 462 5.03 -4.35 -10.77
C GLY A 462 4.01 -4.05 -11.87
N PRO A 463 4.21 -2.97 -12.66
CA PRO A 463 5.33 -2.03 -12.58
C PRO A 463 5.22 -1.02 -11.43
N TRP A 464 4.01 -0.81 -10.89
CA TRP A 464 3.69 0.19 -9.86
C TRP A 464 4.11 -0.25 -8.44
N GLU A 465 4.10 0.70 -7.52
CA GLU A 465 4.30 0.46 -6.08
C GLU A 465 3.29 -0.53 -5.51
N ASN A 466 3.79 -1.50 -4.74
CA ASN A 466 2.99 -2.54 -4.10
C ASN A 466 3.59 -2.97 -2.75
N TYR A 467 2.73 -3.46 -1.86
CA TYR A 467 3.05 -3.88 -0.49
C TYR A 467 2.45 -5.26 -0.20
N CYS A 468 2.87 -5.91 0.89
CA CYS A 468 2.46 -7.28 1.17
C CYS A 468 0.94 -7.48 1.33
N ASP A 469 0.20 -6.41 1.66
CA ASP A 469 -1.25 -6.32 1.75
C ASP A 469 -1.92 -5.53 0.62
N ARG A 470 -1.17 -5.10 -0.40
CA ARG A 470 -1.66 -4.36 -1.59
C ARG A 470 -0.82 -4.71 -2.81
N LYS A 471 -1.06 -5.89 -3.40
CA LYS A 471 -0.21 -6.43 -4.48
C LYS A 471 -0.94 -7.28 -5.51
N ASP A 472 -2.23 -7.55 -5.33
CA ASP A 472 -2.97 -8.42 -6.25
C ASP A 472 -3.11 -7.74 -7.63
N GLY A 473 -3.22 -6.41 -7.66
CA GLY A 473 -3.15 -5.58 -8.86
C GLY A 473 -1.77 -5.42 -9.50
N ALA A 474 -0.75 -6.15 -9.04
CA ALA A 474 0.62 -6.08 -9.56
C ALA A 474 1.10 -7.43 -10.13
N GLN A 475 1.41 -7.46 -11.44
CA GLN A 475 1.80 -8.68 -12.16
C GLN A 475 3.27 -9.04 -11.96
N PHE A 476 3.59 -10.33 -12.03
CA PHE A 476 4.95 -10.81 -12.27
C PHE A 476 5.36 -10.56 -13.73
N ALA A 477 6.47 -9.84 -13.90
CA ALA A 477 7.18 -9.69 -15.16
C ALA A 477 8.63 -9.24 -14.90
N ILE A 478 9.41 -9.11 -15.98
CA ILE A 478 10.65 -8.32 -15.95
C ILE A 478 10.32 -6.88 -16.32
N TYR A 479 10.45 -5.98 -15.37
CA TYR A 479 10.22 -4.54 -15.55
C TYR A 479 11.54 -3.80 -15.76
N SER A 480 11.47 -2.65 -16.43
CA SER A 480 12.60 -1.72 -16.62
C SER A 480 12.11 -0.31 -16.34
N CYS A 481 12.85 0.44 -15.54
CA CYS A 481 12.54 1.83 -15.18
C CYS A 481 13.83 2.55 -14.73
N THR A 482 13.70 3.82 -14.37
CA THR A 482 14.72 4.56 -13.64
C THR A 482 14.40 4.61 -12.14
N VAL A 483 15.35 5.06 -11.34
CA VAL A 483 15.13 5.37 -9.90
C VAL A 483 14.14 6.53 -9.75
N ASP A 484 14.14 7.49 -10.67
CA ASP A 484 13.16 8.60 -10.66
C ASP A 484 11.73 8.08 -10.86
N ASP A 485 11.54 7.11 -11.77
CA ASP A 485 10.23 6.49 -12.03
C ASP A 485 9.68 5.70 -10.83
N MET A 486 10.53 5.35 -9.86
CA MET A 486 10.13 4.62 -8.67
C MET A 486 9.59 5.52 -7.55
N TYR A 487 9.84 6.83 -7.61
CA TYR A 487 9.37 7.78 -6.61
C TYR A 487 7.87 8.05 -6.76
N VAL A 488 7.12 7.99 -5.66
CA VAL A 488 5.69 8.33 -5.63
C VAL A 488 5.46 9.59 -4.79
N PRO A 489 5.03 10.72 -5.38
CA PRO A 489 4.93 12.01 -4.71
C PRO A 489 3.59 12.20 -3.99
N TYR A 490 3.35 11.46 -2.90
CA TYR A 490 2.18 11.70 -2.03
C TYR A 490 2.16 13.14 -1.50
N VAL A 491 0.97 13.75 -1.37
CA VAL A 491 0.78 15.15 -0.93
C VAL A 491 1.60 15.47 0.32
N ARG A 492 1.51 14.61 1.34
CA ARG A 492 2.44 14.57 2.47
C ARG A 492 3.51 13.51 2.17
N PRO A 493 4.81 13.87 2.10
CA PRO A 493 5.88 12.90 1.89
C PRO A 493 5.93 11.80 2.95
N GLN A 494 6.14 10.56 2.51
CA GLN A 494 6.18 9.35 3.35
C GLN A 494 6.83 8.17 2.62
N GLU A 495 6.89 6.99 3.27
CA GLU A 495 7.39 5.75 2.64
C GLU A 495 6.71 5.47 1.30
N ASN A 496 7.53 5.19 0.28
CA ASN A 496 7.09 4.99 -1.09
C ASN A 496 8.07 4.16 -1.95
N GLY A 497 7.64 3.80 -3.16
CA GLY A 497 8.44 3.15 -4.19
C GLY A 497 8.70 1.66 -3.98
N HIS A 498 7.99 1.02 -3.03
CA HIS A 498 8.23 -0.36 -2.65
C HIS A 498 7.80 -1.39 -3.71
N ARG A 499 8.47 -2.54 -3.75
CA ARG A 499 8.17 -3.68 -4.63
C ARG A 499 8.35 -4.99 -3.89
N VAL A 500 7.36 -5.88 -3.96
CA VAL A 500 7.38 -7.18 -3.28
C VAL A 500 7.61 -8.36 -4.24
N ASP A 501 7.83 -9.54 -3.65
CA ASP A 501 7.99 -10.81 -4.37
C ASP A 501 9.14 -10.77 -5.42
N THR A 502 10.20 -10.00 -5.18
CA THR A 502 11.30 -9.80 -6.13
C THR A 502 12.29 -10.96 -6.09
N ARG A 503 12.61 -11.49 -7.28
CA ARG A 503 13.55 -12.60 -7.48
C ARG A 503 14.96 -12.11 -7.75
N TRP A 504 15.07 -11.07 -8.57
CA TRP A 504 16.32 -10.35 -8.79
C TRP A 504 16.07 -8.89 -9.16
N LEU A 505 17.03 -8.04 -8.84
CA LEU A 505 17.09 -6.61 -9.11
C LEU A 505 18.45 -6.29 -9.74
N GLU A 506 18.45 -5.74 -10.95
CA GLU A 506 19.59 -5.12 -11.61
C GLU A 506 19.52 -3.61 -11.37
N ILE A 507 20.62 -3.02 -10.90
CA ILE A 507 20.81 -1.58 -10.89
C ILE A 507 22.16 -1.21 -11.52
N LYS A 508 22.14 -0.32 -12.51
CA LYS A 508 23.33 0.03 -13.28
C LYS A 508 23.40 1.49 -13.68
N ASN A 509 24.62 1.92 -13.99
CA ASN A 509 24.86 3.22 -14.60
C ASN A 509 24.72 3.18 -16.12
N ALA A 510 24.75 4.37 -16.75
CA ALA A 510 24.66 4.52 -18.20
C ALA A 510 25.81 3.82 -18.97
N LYS A 511 26.94 3.54 -18.31
CA LYS A 511 28.08 2.81 -18.88
C LYS A 511 27.88 1.28 -18.84
N GLY A 512 26.76 0.80 -18.30
CA GLY A 512 26.42 -0.61 -18.23
C GLY A 512 27.12 -1.38 -17.11
N ARG A 513 27.70 -0.67 -16.12
CA ARG A 513 28.31 -1.25 -14.92
C ARG A 513 27.30 -1.20 -13.78
N GLY A 514 27.26 -2.21 -12.93
CA GLY A 514 26.23 -2.28 -11.89
C GLY A 514 26.27 -3.52 -11.03
N LEU A 515 25.18 -3.69 -10.29
CA LEU A 515 24.94 -4.82 -9.41
C LEU A 515 23.68 -5.58 -9.84
N VAL A 516 23.72 -6.90 -9.71
CA VAL A 516 22.51 -7.72 -9.62
C VAL A 516 22.38 -8.24 -8.20
N ILE A 517 21.27 -7.89 -7.55
CA ILE A 517 20.83 -8.45 -6.30
C ILE A 517 19.93 -9.64 -6.64
N HIS A 518 20.27 -10.84 -6.18
CA HIS A 518 19.54 -12.06 -6.50
C HIS A 518 19.12 -12.78 -5.22
N ALA A 519 17.84 -13.13 -5.12
CA ALA A 519 17.31 -13.93 -4.03
C ALA A 519 18.01 -15.29 -3.96
N VAL A 520 18.28 -15.80 -2.76
CA VAL A 520 18.90 -17.13 -2.58
C VAL A 520 17.84 -18.18 -2.28
N LYS A 521 16.97 -17.92 -1.30
CA LYS A 521 16.00 -18.90 -0.79
C LYS A 521 14.56 -18.45 -0.99
N THR A 522 14.27 -17.23 -0.55
CA THR A 522 12.96 -16.60 -0.67
C THR A 522 13.09 -15.31 -1.45
N PRO A 523 12.02 -14.89 -2.14
CA PRO A 523 11.96 -13.56 -2.74
C PRO A 523 12.21 -12.50 -1.68
N PHE A 524 12.80 -11.38 -2.09
CA PHE A 524 12.97 -10.19 -1.25
C PHE A 524 12.01 -9.09 -1.70
N GLU A 525 11.88 -8.06 -0.87
CA GLU A 525 11.20 -6.81 -1.20
C GLU A 525 12.24 -5.69 -1.31
N PHE A 526 11.96 -4.61 -2.04
CA PHE A 526 12.94 -3.54 -2.21
C PHE A 526 12.36 -2.14 -2.43
N ASN A 527 13.18 -1.14 -2.13
CA ASN A 527 13.03 0.25 -2.56
C ASN A 527 14.32 0.69 -3.26
N ALA A 528 14.22 1.57 -4.25
CA ALA A 528 15.35 2.28 -4.83
C ALA A 528 14.96 3.73 -5.08
N LEU A 529 15.57 4.68 -4.38
CA LEU A 529 15.24 6.11 -4.46
C LEU A 529 16.49 6.98 -4.43
N HIS A 530 16.40 8.19 -4.98
CA HIS A 530 17.42 9.23 -4.78
C HIS A 530 17.29 9.93 -3.43
N ASN A 531 16.49 9.39 -2.52
CA ASN A 531 16.22 9.95 -1.22
C ASN A 531 16.60 8.94 -0.14
N SER A 532 16.98 9.45 1.03
CA SER A 532 17.13 8.58 2.19
C SER A 532 15.76 8.26 2.79
N VAL A 533 15.63 7.11 3.46
CA VAL A 533 14.44 6.82 4.30
C VAL A 533 14.10 8.00 5.22
N GLU A 534 15.11 8.66 5.78
CA GLU A 534 14.96 9.79 6.70
C GLU A 534 14.41 11.06 6.03
N ASP A 535 14.50 11.21 4.70
CA ASP A 535 13.90 12.38 4.02
C ASP A 535 12.38 12.39 4.15
N PHE A 536 11.77 11.20 4.27
CA PHE A 536 10.34 11.01 4.38
C PHE A 536 9.85 10.89 5.84
N ASP A 537 10.78 10.84 6.79
CA ASP A 537 10.47 10.69 8.21
C ASP A 537 10.15 12.05 8.82
N ALA A 538 8.91 12.23 9.27
CA ALA A 538 8.50 13.50 9.83
C ALA A 538 9.24 13.83 11.14
N GLU A 539 9.81 12.88 11.88
CA GLU A 539 10.63 13.22 13.06
C GLU A 539 11.94 13.94 12.65
N GLU A 540 12.51 13.62 11.49
CA GLU A 540 13.79 14.18 11.02
C GLU A 540 13.61 15.51 10.25
N SER A 541 12.37 15.88 9.90
CA SER A 541 12.06 17.15 9.25
C SER A 541 12.23 18.35 10.20
N THR A 542 12.57 19.52 9.65
CA THR A 542 12.62 20.79 10.41
C THR A 542 11.28 21.54 10.43
N ALA A 543 10.24 21.01 9.80
CA ALA A 543 8.90 21.60 9.78
C ALA A 543 8.26 21.66 11.18
N PRO A 544 7.17 22.44 11.37
CA PRO A 544 6.37 22.37 12.59
C PRO A 544 5.57 21.05 12.66
N TYR A 545 5.31 20.57 13.89
CA TYR A 545 4.35 19.48 14.11
C TYR A 545 2.94 19.93 13.74
N GLN A 546 2.15 18.99 13.23
CA GLN A 546 0.74 19.19 12.94
C GLN A 546 -0.02 19.10 14.26
N TRP A 547 -0.24 20.23 14.91
CA TRP A 547 -1.07 20.29 16.11
C TRP A 547 -2.52 20.20 15.70
N ASN A 548 -3.25 19.29 16.35
CA ASN A 548 -4.71 19.36 16.33
C ASN A 548 -5.05 20.66 17.06
N ASN A 549 -5.74 21.57 16.39
CA ASN A 549 -6.12 22.86 16.95
C ASN A 549 -7.62 22.87 17.24
N PHE A 550 -8.13 21.83 17.90
CA PHE A 550 -9.56 21.73 18.21
C PHE A 550 -9.97 22.77 19.25
N VAL A 551 -9.03 23.18 20.11
CA VAL A 551 -9.23 24.21 21.13
C VAL A 551 -8.06 25.18 21.18
N GLU A 552 -8.31 26.42 21.62
CA GLU A 552 -7.36 27.54 21.64
C GLU A 552 -6.05 27.24 22.41
N ASN A 553 -6.06 26.28 23.34
CA ASN A 553 -4.94 25.94 24.23
C ASN A 553 -4.40 24.52 24.01
N ASP A 554 -4.50 23.97 22.80
CA ASP A 554 -3.90 22.67 22.53
C ASP A 554 -2.39 22.70 22.87
N HIS A 555 -1.94 21.67 23.59
CA HIS A 555 -0.61 21.69 24.20
C HIS A 555 0.46 21.41 23.13
N HIS A 556 1.13 22.47 22.69
CA HIS A 556 2.26 22.41 21.75
C HIS A 556 3.55 21.89 22.42
N ASP A 557 3.49 20.69 23.01
CA ASP A 557 4.60 20.02 23.67
C ASP A 557 5.39 19.16 22.68
N VAL A 558 6.52 19.71 22.21
CA VAL A 558 7.43 19.03 21.27
C VAL A 558 7.90 17.68 21.79
N GLY A 559 8.13 17.55 23.10
CA GLY A 559 8.58 16.30 23.72
C GLY A 559 7.53 15.21 23.58
N ARG A 560 6.25 15.56 23.72
CA ARG A 560 5.12 14.65 23.45
C ARG A 560 4.98 14.34 21.97
N ALA A 561 5.13 15.34 21.09
CA ALA A 561 4.87 15.19 19.66
C ALA A 561 5.92 14.34 18.92
N ARG A 562 7.18 14.36 19.37
CA ARG A 562 8.34 13.88 18.61
C ARG A 562 8.19 12.49 17.98
N ASN A 563 7.53 11.56 18.68
CA ASN A 563 7.37 10.18 18.24
C ASN A 563 5.90 9.78 18.05
N VAL A 564 4.96 10.73 18.00
CA VAL A 564 3.52 10.41 17.90
C VAL A 564 2.79 11.26 16.87
N MET A 565 3.29 12.45 16.54
CA MET A 565 2.64 13.35 15.59
C MET A 565 3.49 13.51 14.33
N LYS A 566 2.81 13.65 13.20
CA LYS A 566 3.41 14.03 11.94
C LYS A 566 3.72 15.53 11.91
N LYS A 567 4.65 15.90 11.03
CA LYS A 567 5.00 17.29 10.73
C LYS A 567 4.34 17.75 9.43
N GLN A 568 4.12 19.05 9.34
CA GLN A 568 3.55 19.74 8.18
C GLN A 568 4.59 19.78 7.05
N THR A 569 4.75 18.67 6.33
CA THR A 569 5.70 18.54 5.22
C THR A 569 5.00 18.43 3.88
N HIS A 570 5.68 18.90 2.83
CA HIS A 570 5.15 18.94 1.47
C HIS A 570 6.10 18.29 0.48
N VAL A 571 5.59 17.93 -0.69
CA VAL A 571 6.44 17.42 -1.80
C VAL A 571 7.59 18.35 -2.15
N SER A 572 7.43 19.66 -1.95
CA SER A 572 8.49 20.65 -2.12
C SER A 572 9.56 20.63 -1.02
N ASP A 573 9.41 19.88 0.07
CA ASP A 573 10.46 19.73 1.08
C ASP A 573 11.42 18.60 0.73
N ILE A 574 11.04 17.74 -0.22
CA ILE A 574 11.83 16.60 -0.67
C ILE A 574 12.58 17.00 -1.93
N SER A 575 13.87 16.69 -1.98
CA SER A 575 14.69 16.87 -3.16
C SER A 575 15.58 15.65 -3.35
N PRO A 576 15.77 15.17 -4.59
CA PRO A 576 16.73 14.11 -4.88
C PRO A 576 18.13 14.47 -4.37
N ARG A 577 18.81 13.49 -3.78
CA ARG A 577 20.19 13.59 -3.27
C ARG A 577 21.18 13.01 -4.28
N ASN A 578 22.46 13.21 -4.01
CA ASN A 578 23.60 12.79 -4.85
C ASN A 578 23.93 11.28 -4.75
N PHE A 579 22.96 10.45 -4.42
CA PHE A 579 23.10 9.00 -4.30
C PHE A 579 21.83 8.28 -4.78
N THR A 580 21.93 6.97 -4.96
CA THR A 580 20.78 6.06 -5.03
C THR A 580 20.81 5.19 -3.78
N GLU A 581 19.80 5.30 -2.93
CA GLU A 581 19.64 4.43 -1.79
C GLU A 581 18.86 3.18 -2.17
N ILE A 582 19.41 2.02 -1.82
CA ILE A 582 18.80 0.71 -2.06
C ILE A 582 18.48 0.10 -0.70
N CYS A 583 17.23 -0.32 -0.54
CA CYS A 583 16.80 -1.13 0.58
C CYS A 583 16.39 -2.51 0.07
N ILE A 584 16.86 -3.57 0.73
CA ILE A 584 16.49 -4.97 0.45
C ILE A 584 15.94 -5.56 1.74
N ASP A 585 14.71 -6.05 1.70
CA ASP A 585 14.00 -6.57 2.87
C ASP A 585 13.62 -8.02 2.69
N SER A 586 13.56 -8.75 3.81
CA SER A 586 12.76 -9.98 3.80
C SER A 586 11.28 -9.64 3.72
N ARG A 587 10.88 -8.56 4.41
CA ARG A 587 9.53 -8.01 4.46
C ARG A 587 9.50 -6.61 5.06
N MET A 588 8.58 -5.78 4.58
CA MET A 588 8.06 -4.61 5.26
C MET A 588 6.61 -4.85 5.70
N THR A 589 6.23 -4.32 6.87
CA THR A 589 4.84 -4.38 7.36
C THR A 589 3.91 -3.72 6.34
N GLY A 590 2.71 -4.25 6.14
CA GLY A 590 1.72 -3.72 5.20
C GLY A 590 1.29 -2.28 5.49
N VAL A 591 0.59 -1.68 4.54
CA VAL A 591 0.13 -0.28 4.64
C VAL A 591 -1.16 -0.12 5.44
N GLY A 592 -1.96 -1.18 5.60
CA GLY A 592 -3.27 -1.11 6.26
C GLY A 592 -4.25 -0.19 5.52
N GLY A 593 -5.32 0.25 6.20
CA GLY A 593 -6.27 1.18 5.59
C GLY A 593 -7.74 0.96 5.95
N ASP A 594 -8.08 0.11 6.92
CA ASP A 594 -9.46 0.04 7.44
C ASP A 594 -9.92 1.43 7.91
N ASN A 595 -9.04 2.15 8.63
CA ASN A 595 -9.11 3.59 8.88
C ASN A 595 -7.69 4.14 9.17
N SER A 596 -7.57 5.46 9.35
CA SER A 596 -6.29 6.13 9.65
C SER A 596 -6.26 6.78 11.05
N TRP A 597 -7.00 6.23 12.02
CA TRP A 597 -7.10 6.78 13.40
C TRP A 597 -7.20 5.70 14.48
N GLY A 598 -6.58 4.55 14.24
CA GLY A 598 -6.38 3.52 15.26
C GLY A 598 -6.26 2.11 14.72
N ALA A 599 -6.78 1.85 13.51
CA ALA A 599 -6.62 0.54 12.88
C ALA A 599 -5.14 0.24 12.59
N GLU A 600 -4.72 -0.97 12.97
CA GLU A 600 -3.42 -1.50 12.60
C GLU A 600 -3.56 -2.39 11.35
N THR A 601 -2.47 -2.53 10.61
CA THR A 601 -2.30 -3.58 9.59
C THR A 601 -2.66 -4.96 10.17
N TYR A 602 -3.23 -5.88 9.39
CA TYR A 602 -3.54 -7.22 9.91
C TYR A 602 -2.26 -8.00 10.22
N ASP A 603 -2.28 -8.82 11.28
CA ASP A 603 -1.08 -9.52 11.77
C ASP A 603 -0.38 -10.38 10.69
N LYS A 604 -1.13 -10.96 9.73
CA LYS A 604 -0.56 -11.71 8.58
C LYS A 604 0.30 -10.89 7.61
N TYR A 605 0.17 -9.56 7.66
CA TYR A 605 0.91 -8.60 6.84
C TYR A 605 1.92 -7.80 7.65
N LYS A 606 2.14 -8.14 8.92
CA LYS A 606 3.19 -7.54 9.73
C LYS A 606 4.49 -8.31 9.63
N VAL A 607 5.60 -7.61 9.90
CA VAL A 607 6.83 -8.27 10.35
C VAL A 607 6.64 -8.64 11.82
N LEU A 608 6.10 -9.83 12.08
CA LEU A 608 5.89 -10.33 13.44
C LEU A 608 7.22 -10.78 14.05
N THR A 609 7.72 -10.01 15.00
CA THR A 609 9.04 -10.23 15.60
C THR A 609 9.03 -11.22 16.78
N SER A 610 7.85 -11.74 17.12
CA SER A 610 7.71 -12.93 17.97
C SER A 610 8.16 -14.23 17.30
N GLN A 611 8.62 -14.17 16.04
CA GLN A 611 9.23 -15.27 15.30
C GLN A 611 10.58 -14.84 14.75
N PRO A 612 11.56 -15.75 14.61
CA PRO A 612 12.84 -15.44 13.98
C PRO A 612 12.65 -14.92 12.56
N GLN A 613 13.39 -13.88 12.20
CA GLN A 613 13.38 -13.31 10.85
C GLN A 613 14.67 -13.65 10.11
N SER A 614 14.60 -13.78 8.78
CA SER A 614 15.78 -14.06 7.97
C SER A 614 15.71 -13.43 6.58
N LEU A 615 16.86 -13.00 6.08
CA LEU A 615 17.06 -12.48 4.74
C LEU A 615 18.34 -13.09 4.15
N SER A 616 18.28 -13.55 2.91
CA SER A 616 19.46 -14.09 2.21
C SER A 616 19.41 -13.77 0.72
N PHE A 617 20.46 -13.10 0.23
CA PHE A 617 20.61 -12.73 -1.17
C PHE A 617 22.09 -12.63 -1.57
N LYS A 618 22.34 -12.60 -2.88
CA LYS A 618 23.67 -12.35 -3.46
C LYS A 618 23.71 -11.02 -4.19
N ILE A 619 24.80 -10.29 -4.05
CA ILE A 619 25.16 -9.10 -4.81
C ILE A 619 26.24 -9.51 -5.83
N ILE A 620 25.94 -9.33 -7.11
CA ILE A 620 26.76 -9.78 -8.23
C ILE A 620 27.19 -8.56 -9.06
N PRO A 621 28.46 -8.15 -9.03
CA PRO A 621 28.96 -7.01 -9.80
C PRO A 621 29.22 -7.40 -11.26
N PHE A 622 28.97 -6.49 -12.21
CA PHE A 622 29.23 -6.73 -13.64
C PHE A 622 29.75 -5.54 -14.43
#